data_AF-A0A358EKB2-F1
#
_entry.id   AF-A0A358EKB2-F1
#
_cell.length_a   1.000
_cell.length_b   1.000
_cell.length_c   1.000
_cell.angle_alpha   90.00
_cell.angle_beta   90.00
_cell.angle_gamma   90.00
#
_symmetry.space_group_name_H-M   'P 1'
#
loop_
_entity.id
_entity.type
_entity.pdbx_description
1 polymer ?
#
loop_
_entity_poly.entity_id
_entity_poly.type
_entity_poly.pdbx_seq_one_letter_code
_entity_poly.pdbx_strand_id
1 'polypeptide(L)'
;MKQIFPILIAALIGLTAGYILNSNKDSQSSSNNPNENEIIAKLKRDLKEAQSKAGKIDLIKLDYTESERIIEKVAEISPEETIANLKQLRPTGETRQQTMQEIIHYMVGLTKASEKALPAIEEFFKTGQDIEYEETAQAFDRQRREAKEAEARGEEIKPNGIGQFISSGFGSYFLTGMVSNMKRELEPGSLRLGLFDVVHDIGGPKSEEILANVLSQTLRGLEVAYLDRILSEMAPDRYKEDVLAVVHELLIDPPATNGNSLLDESSRMFLFSLLVKYKDATFVETAKLMIITPEGRVDGAVVNYLTKILGEKAVPLLYAKVKDENLTDDGDKMALGDAILKHVGTNPDSNAFFTDVITNE
;
A
#
# COMPACT_ATOMS: atom_id res chain seq x y z
N MET A 1 30.31 -30.16 6.68
CA MET A 1 28.86 -30.17 6.38
C MET A 1 28.19 -29.07 7.19
N LYS A 2 27.29 -28.31 6.55
CA LYS A 2 26.31 -27.34 7.08
C LYS A 2 26.44 -26.91 8.56
N GLN A 3 26.90 -25.67 8.79
CA GLN A 3 26.47 -24.86 9.92
C GLN A 3 25.43 -23.85 9.41
N ILE A 4 24.34 -23.66 10.14
CA ILE A 4 23.23 -22.77 9.78
C ILE A 4 23.25 -21.57 10.73
N PHE A 5 23.18 -20.36 10.16
CA PHE A 5 23.05 -19.11 10.89
C PHE A 5 21.63 -18.95 11.45
N PRO A 6 21.46 -18.42 12.68
CA PRO A 6 20.31 -17.61 13.05
C PRO A 6 20.64 -16.13 12.82
N ILE A 7 20.01 -15.50 11.82
CA ILE A 7 20.00 -14.03 11.71
C ILE A 7 18.86 -13.51 12.59
N LEU A 8 19.20 -12.73 13.61
CA LEU A 8 18.25 -12.08 14.49
C LEU A 8 17.96 -10.65 14.04
N ILE A 9 16.70 -10.27 14.20
CA ILE A 9 16.05 -9.02 13.79
C ILE A 9 16.61 -7.80 14.55
N ALA A 10 16.96 -6.71 13.85
CA ALA A 10 16.81 -5.30 14.32
C ALA A 10 17.33 -4.24 13.31
N ALA A 11 16.45 -3.32 12.88
CA ALA A 11 16.68 -1.92 12.42
C ALA A 11 15.35 -1.44 11.78
N LEU A 12 14.45 -0.67 12.41
CA LEU A 12 14.57 0.61 13.12
C LEU A 12 15.01 1.80 12.24
N ILE A 13 14.04 2.70 12.06
CA ILE A 13 13.96 3.95 11.30
C ILE A 13 15.15 4.91 11.53
N GLY A 14 15.60 5.61 10.49
CA GLY A 14 16.47 6.79 10.66
C GLY A 14 16.92 7.48 9.36
N LEU A 15 16.35 8.66 9.06
CA LEU A 15 16.84 9.58 8.02
C LEU A 15 18.15 10.27 8.45
N THR A 16 19.13 10.36 7.54
CA THR A 16 20.11 11.46 7.54
C THR A 16 20.29 12.01 6.13
N ALA A 17 20.33 13.34 6.03
CA ALA A 17 20.43 14.05 4.76
C ALA A 17 21.88 14.43 4.42
N GLY A 18 22.17 14.49 3.13
CA GLY A 18 23.01 15.53 2.51
C GLY A 18 24.46 15.72 2.97
N TYR A 19 25.39 15.33 2.10
CA TYR A 19 26.69 15.99 1.97
C TYR A 19 26.96 16.21 0.46
N ILE A 20 26.54 17.36 -0.08
CA ILE A 20 27.37 18.56 -0.28
C ILE A 20 28.60 18.26 -1.15
N LEU A 21 28.51 18.62 -2.43
CA LEU A 21 29.65 18.93 -3.29
C LEU A 21 29.74 20.45 -3.44
N ASN A 22 30.96 20.96 -3.33
CA ASN A 22 31.26 22.31 -2.82
C ASN A 22 31.47 23.35 -3.94
N SER A 23 31.03 24.59 -3.73
CA SER A 23 31.32 25.72 -4.61
C SER A 23 31.95 26.91 -3.87
N ASN A 24 33.26 27.08 -4.06
CA ASN A 24 34.07 28.32 -3.98
C ASN A 24 34.14 29.15 -2.67
N LYS A 25 35.39 29.31 -2.21
CA LYS A 25 36.02 30.53 -1.61
C LYS A 25 35.51 30.98 -0.24
N ASP A 26 36.34 31.45 0.71
CA ASP A 26 37.80 31.61 0.83
C ASP A 26 38.11 31.69 2.36
N SER A 27 39.33 31.69 2.92
CA SER A 27 40.68 31.91 2.37
C SER A 27 41.80 31.32 3.27
N GLN A 28 43.05 31.45 2.80
CA GLN A 28 44.33 31.56 3.55
C GLN A 28 44.64 30.59 4.73
N SER A 29 45.54 29.64 4.46
CA SER A 29 46.78 29.50 5.25
C SER A 29 47.90 28.96 4.36
N SER A 30 49.12 29.49 4.53
CA SER A 30 50.24 29.25 3.62
C SER A 30 51.13 28.09 4.08
N SER A 31 51.40 27.12 3.22
CA SER A 31 52.57 26.25 3.34
C SER A 31 53.17 25.94 1.97
N ASN A 32 54.38 26.44 1.69
CA ASN A 32 55.11 26.15 0.47
C ASN A 32 55.57 24.68 0.45
N ASN A 33 54.81 23.80 -0.21
CA ASN A 33 55.28 22.45 -0.54
C ASN A 33 55.76 22.40 -2.00
N PRO A 34 57.02 22.03 -2.28
CA PRO A 34 57.56 22.04 -3.65
C PRO A 34 56.83 21.09 -4.61
N ASN A 35 56.14 20.08 -4.09
CA ASN A 35 55.38 19.10 -4.88
C ASN A 35 54.09 19.67 -5.51
N GLU A 36 53.47 20.71 -4.95
CA GLU A 36 52.23 21.27 -5.51
C GLU A 36 52.49 21.99 -6.85
N ASN A 37 53.63 22.66 -7.00
CA ASN A 37 53.99 23.34 -8.24
C ASN A 37 54.26 22.35 -9.39
N GLU A 38 54.82 21.17 -9.11
CA GLU A 38 54.95 20.10 -10.10
C GLU A 38 53.59 19.52 -10.50
N ILE A 39 52.68 19.31 -9.53
CA ILE A 39 51.32 18.83 -9.78
C ILE A 39 50.54 19.84 -10.63
N ILE A 40 50.63 21.14 -10.32
CA ILE A 40 50.00 22.22 -11.11
C ILE A 40 50.61 22.31 -12.52
N ALA A 41 51.93 22.16 -12.65
CA ALA A 41 52.60 22.15 -13.96
C ALA A 41 52.21 20.93 -14.81
N LYS A 42 52.03 19.76 -14.19
CA LYS A 42 51.55 18.55 -14.83
C LYS A 42 50.08 18.69 -15.26
N LEU A 43 49.18 19.09 -14.35
CA LEU A 43 47.78 19.35 -14.67
C LEU A 43 47.62 20.39 -15.79
N LYS A 44 48.44 21.43 -15.84
CA LYS A 44 48.43 22.41 -16.95
C LYS A 44 48.94 21.83 -18.29
N ARG A 45 49.89 20.88 -18.27
CA ARG A 45 50.25 20.11 -19.48
C ARG A 45 49.09 19.22 -19.92
N ASP A 46 48.52 18.44 -19.00
CA ASP A 46 47.46 17.47 -19.28
C ASP A 46 46.19 18.18 -19.81
N LEU A 47 45.84 19.34 -19.25
CA LEU A 47 44.74 20.18 -19.72
C LEU A 47 45.03 20.78 -21.10
N LYS A 48 46.27 21.22 -21.36
CA LYS A 48 46.69 21.72 -22.68
C LYS A 48 46.73 20.61 -23.74
N GLU A 49 47.09 19.39 -23.37
CA GLU A 49 47.04 18.21 -24.23
C GLU A 49 45.59 17.78 -24.52
N ALA A 50 44.73 17.78 -23.50
CA ALA A 50 43.30 17.53 -23.65
C ALA A 50 42.61 18.60 -24.52
N GLN A 51 42.97 19.88 -24.37
CA GLN A 51 42.50 20.97 -25.23
C GLN A 51 43.02 20.84 -26.67
N SER A 52 44.26 20.40 -26.87
CA SER A 52 44.79 20.16 -28.22
C SER A 52 44.14 18.94 -28.91
N LYS A 53 43.69 17.95 -28.12
CA LYS A 53 42.87 16.82 -28.59
C LYS A 53 41.42 17.24 -28.87
N ALA A 54 40.84 18.11 -28.05
CA ALA A 54 39.50 18.69 -28.26
C ALA A 54 39.44 19.67 -29.46
N GLY A 55 40.59 20.15 -29.94
CA GLY A 55 40.69 21.04 -31.11
C GLY A 55 40.47 20.36 -32.47
N LYS A 56 40.32 19.03 -32.53
CA LYS A 56 39.89 18.30 -33.74
C LYS A 56 38.39 18.00 -33.68
N ILE A 57 37.59 19.04 -33.92
CA ILE A 57 36.27 18.82 -34.50
C ILE A 57 36.51 18.52 -35.98
N ASP A 58 36.50 17.24 -36.36
CA ASP A 58 36.29 16.90 -37.76
C ASP A 58 34.90 17.42 -38.13
N LEU A 59 34.88 18.50 -38.93
CA LEU A 59 33.68 19.02 -39.55
C LEU A 59 33.20 17.99 -40.57
N ILE A 60 32.46 16.99 -40.07
CA ILE A 60 31.49 16.26 -40.88
C ILE A 60 30.49 17.33 -41.33
N LYS A 61 30.68 17.84 -42.54
CA LYS A 61 29.61 18.48 -43.28
C LYS A 61 28.53 17.42 -43.48
N LEU A 62 27.54 17.41 -42.59
CA LEU A 62 26.22 16.98 -43.02
C LEU A 62 25.77 18.03 -44.05
N ASP A 63 25.95 17.70 -45.32
CA ASP A 63 25.07 18.24 -46.35
C ASP A 63 23.67 17.76 -45.99
N TYR A 64 22.91 18.63 -45.32
CA TYR A 64 21.47 18.49 -45.16
C TYR A 64 20.83 18.73 -46.53
N THR A 65 20.97 17.76 -47.44
CA THR A 65 19.86 17.49 -48.35
C THR A 65 18.67 17.07 -47.49
N GLU A 66 17.49 17.54 -47.86
CA GLU A 66 16.21 17.17 -47.22
C GLU A 66 15.88 15.70 -47.50
N SER A 67 16.65 14.81 -46.88
CA SER A 67 16.16 13.48 -46.55
C SER A 67 15.17 13.68 -45.42
N GLU A 68 13.89 13.50 -45.75
CA GLU A 68 12.82 13.40 -44.77
C GLU A 68 13.26 12.39 -43.71
N ARG A 69 13.60 12.89 -42.51
CA ARG A 69 13.64 12.03 -41.35
C ARG A 69 12.20 11.61 -41.11
N ILE A 70 11.84 10.48 -41.69
CA ILE A 70 10.83 9.60 -41.12
C ILE A 70 11.40 9.23 -39.74
N ILE A 71 11.17 10.12 -38.78
CA ILE A 71 11.00 9.70 -37.39
C ILE A 71 9.82 8.77 -37.50
N GLU A 72 10.11 7.47 -37.50
CA GLU A 72 9.11 6.45 -37.36
C GLU A 72 8.43 6.76 -36.03
N LYS A 73 7.31 7.46 -36.12
CA LYS A 73 6.51 7.85 -34.96
C LYS A 73 5.99 6.53 -34.44
N VAL A 74 6.73 5.95 -33.48
CA VAL A 74 6.32 4.77 -32.72
C VAL A 74 4.85 4.99 -32.42
N ALA A 75 3.99 4.15 -32.99
CA ALA A 75 2.57 4.39 -32.98
C ALA A 75 2.17 4.60 -31.52
N GLU A 76 1.62 5.78 -31.21
CA GLU A 76 1.20 6.12 -29.85
C GLU A 76 0.09 5.13 -29.50
N ILE A 77 0.46 4.07 -28.78
CA ILE A 77 -0.45 3.03 -28.30
C ILE A 77 -1.61 3.75 -27.63
N SER A 78 -2.83 3.46 -28.05
CA SER A 78 -3.98 4.23 -27.55
C SER A 78 -4.16 3.95 -26.05
N PRO A 79 -4.80 4.87 -25.29
CA PRO A 79 -5.10 4.62 -23.88
C PRO A 79 -5.91 3.33 -23.68
N GLU A 80 -6.82 3.02 -24.60
CA GLU A 80 -7.63 1.80 -24.60
C GLU A 80 -6.78 0.54 -24.83
N GLU A 81 -5.87 0.56 -25.81
CA GLU A 81 -4.94 -0.54 -26.08
C GLU A 81 -3.93 -0.71 -24.92
N THR A 82 -3.49 0.38 -24.31
CA THR A 82 -2.62 0.37 -23.13
C THR A 82 -3.29 -0.32 -21.94
N ILE A 83 -4.58 -0.01 -21.68
CA ILE A 83 -5.36 -0.71 -20.65
C ILE A 83 -5.59 -2.18 -21.03
N ALA A 84 -5.87 -2.49 -22.30
CA ALA A 84 -6.02 -3.86 -22.78
C ALA A 84 -4.74 -4.71 -22.59
N ASN A 85 -3.56 -4.10 -22.74
CA ASN A 85 -2.28 -4.74 -22.47
C ASN A 85 -2.05 -4.93 -20.96
N LEU A 86 -2.27 -3.88 -20.15
CA LEU A 86 -2.18 -3.95 -18.68
C LEU A 86 -3.04 -5.09 -18.09
N LYS A 87 -4.25 -5.33 -18.62
CA LYS A 87 -5.13 -6.43 -18.18
C LYS A 87 -4.54 -7.82 -18.39
N GLN A 88 -3.58 -8.00 -19.29
CA GLN A 88 -2.96 -9.29 -19.62
C GLN A 88 -1.70 -9.59 -18.80
N LEU A 89 -1.01 -8.56 -18.28
CA LEU A 89 0.25 -8.72 -17.55
C LEU A 89 0.05 -9.42 -16.20
N ARG A 90 0.92 -10.39 -15.87
CA ARG A 90 0.93 -11.11 -14.59
C ARG A 90 2.37 -11.19 -14.06
N PRO A 91 2.77 -10.32 -13.13
CA PRO A 91 4.16 -10.26 -12.64
C PRO A 91 4.45 -11.38 -11.63
N THR A 92 4.84 -12.55 -12.13
CA THR A 92 5.06 -13.78 -11.32
C THR A 92 6.48 -14.33 -11.45
N GLY A 93 7.04 -14.86 -10.35
CA GLY A 93 8.27 -15.67 -10.38
C GLY A 93 9.47 -14.95 -11.01
N GLU A 94 10.22 -15.65 -11.85
CA GLU A 94 11.47 -15.13 -12.45
C GLU A 94 11.27 -13.90 -13.34
N THR A 95 10.10 -13.73 -13.97
CA THR A 95 9.81 -12.57 -14.83
C THR A 95 9.20 -11.39 -14.06
N ARG A 96 8.91 -11.54 -12.75
CA ARG A 96 8.17 -10.54 -11.94
C ARG A 96 8.69 -9.12 -12.13
N GLN A 97 10.00 -8.91 -11.99
CA GLN A 97 10.60 -7.57 -12.11
C GLN A 97 10.44 -6.97 -13.52
N GLN A 98 10.59 -7.78 -14.57
CA GLN A 98 10.47 -7.31 -15.96
C GLN A 98 9.02 -6.95 -16.28
N THR A 99 8.07 -7.82 -15.91
CA THR A 99 6.63 -7.55 -16.09
C THR A 99 6.17 -6.35 -15.27
N MET A 100 6.72 -6.12 -14.07
CA MET A 100 6.38 -4.94 -13.28
C MET A 100 6.95 -3.65 -13.88
N GLN A 101 8.16 -3.68 -14.45
CA GLN A 101 8.70 -2.55 -15.22
C GLN A 101 7.83 -2.23 -16.45
N GLU A 102 7.26 -3.24 -17.10
CA GLU A 102 6.30 -3.07 -18.20
C GLU A 102 4.96 -2.46 -17.73
N ILE A 103 4.41 -2.92 -16.60
CA ILE A 103 3.22 -2.32 -15.97
C ILE A 103 3.46 -0.83 -15.67
N ILE A 104 4.58 -0.49 -15.02
CA ILE A 104 4.96 0.89 -14.71
C ILE A 104 5.16 1.70 -16.00
N HIS A 105 5.76 1.12 -17.04
CA HIS A 105 5.92 1.79 -18.33
C HIS A 105 4.58 2.20 -18.95
N TYR A 106 3.62 1.28 -19.01
CA TYR A 106 2.28 1.57 -19.54
C TYR A 106 1.53 2.60 -18.69
N MET A 107 1.60 2.53 -17.35
CA MET A 107 0.98 3.52 -16.47
C MET A 107 1.58 4.92 -16.65
N VAL A 108 2.91 5.04 -16.73
CA VAL A 108 3.59 6.29 -17.06
C VAL A 108 3.22 6.79 -18.47
N GLY A 109 2.94 5.87 -19.41
CA GLY A 109 2.38 6.19 -20.73
C GLY A 109 1.01 6.87 -20.64
N LEU A 110 0.09 6.30 -19.84
CA LEU A 110 -1.23 6.88 -19.58
C LEU A 110 -1.13 8.26 -18.93
N THR A 111 -0.29 8.45 -17.91
CA THR A 111 -0.06 9.77 -17.29
C THR A 111 0.44 10.79 -18.32
N LYS A 112 1.35 10.41 -19.21
CA LYS A 112 1.87 11.28 -20.29
C LYS A 112 0.82 11.60 -21.36
N ALA A 113 -0.16 10.74 -21.58
CA ALA A 113 -1.31 11.03 -22.45
C ALA A 113 -2.28 12.07 -21.83
N SER A 114 -2.14 12.36 -20.52
CA SER A 114 -2.89 13.40 -19.81
C SER A 114 -4.41 13.21 -19.95
N GLU A 115 -5.19 14.28 -20.11
CA GLU A 115 -6.65 14.24 -20.22
C GLU A 115 -7.18 13.25 -21.28
N LYS A 116 -6.39 12.93 -22.32
CA LYS A 116 -6.77 11.94 -23.35
C LYS A 116 -6.91 10.51 -22.82
N ALA A 117 -6.23 10.18 -21.72
CA ALA A 117 -6.33 8.86 -21.10
C ALA A 117 -7.57 8.71 -20.21
N LEU A 118 -8.11 9.81 -19.68
CA LEU A 118 -9.21 9.79 -18.71
C LEU A 118 -10.45 9.03 -19.19
N PRO A 119 -10.95 9.17 -20.44
CA PRO A 119 -12.13 8.43 -20.89
C PRO A 119 -11.94 6.91 -20.87
N ALA A 120 -10.77 6.42 -21.26
CA ALA A 120 -10.45 4.99 -21.28
C ALA A 120 -10.33 4.42 -19.85
N ILE A 121 -9.75 5.20 -18.93
CA ILE A 121 -9.62 4.82 -17.52
C ILE A 121 -10.99 4.85 -16.81
N GLU A 122 -11.79 5.89 -17.05
CA GLU A 122 -13.17 6.03 -16.53
C GLU A 122 -14.05 4.86 -17.01
N GLU A 123 -13.94 4.45 -18.27
CA GLU A 123 -14.65 3.28 -18.80
C GLU A 123 -14.17 1.96 -18.18
N PHE A 124 -12.85 1.80 -17.95
CA PHE A 124 -12.34 0.64 -17.22
C PHE A 124 -12.90 0.59 -15.78
N PHE A 125 -12.96 1.71 -15.06
CA PHE A 125 -13.46 1.71 -13.69
C PHE A 125 -14.92 1.27 -13.57
N LYS A 126 -15.78 1.59 -14.55
CA LYS A 126 -17.20 1.15 -14.60
C LYS A 126 -17.35 -0.38 -14.69
N THR A 127 -16.32 -1.10 -15.14
CA THR A 127 -16.38 -2.57 -15.23
C THR A 127 -16.32 -3.26 -13.85
N GLY A 128 -15.88 -2.57 -12.81
CA GLY A 128 -15.62 -3.14 -11.49
C GLY A 128 -14.47 -4.17 -11.45
N GLN A 129 -13.80 -4.43 -12.57
CA GLN A 129 -12.73 -5.43 -12.65
C GLN A 129 -11.44 -4.91 -12.02
N ASP A 130 -10.80 -5.73 -11.20
CA ASP A 130 -9.41 -5.53 -10.78
C ASP A 130 -8.51 -6.68 -11.25
N ILE A 131 -7.21 -6.41 -11.35
CA ILE A 131 -6.18 -7.37 -11.73
C ILE A 131 -5.05 -7.27 -10.70
N GLU A 132 -4.90 -8.29 -9.87
CA GLU A 132 -3.86 -8.30 -8.84
C GLU A 132 -2.45 -8.43 -9.43
N TYR A 133 -1.55 -7.56 -8.98
CA TYR A 133 -0.14 -7.51 -9.35
C TYR A 133 0.80 -7.78 -8.16
N GLU A 134 0.32 -7.70 -6.92
CA GLU A 134 1.08 -8.05 -5.72
C GLU A 134 1.30 -9.57 -5.63
N GLU A 135 2.51 -10.00 -5.27
CA GLU A 135 2.86 -11.43 -5.20
C GLU A 135 2.11 -12.17 -4.09
N THR A 136 1.85 -11.49 -2.96
CA THR A 136 1.13 -12.01 -1.78
C THR A 136 -0.33 -12.29 -2.11
N ALA A 137 -1.00 -11.36 -2.78
CA ALA A 137 -2.39 -11.43 -3.19
C ALA A 137 -2.57 -12.53 -4.26
N GLN A 138 -1.73 -12.52 -5.31
CA GLN A 138 -1.69 -13.61 -6.29
C GLN A 138 -1.36 -14.98 -5.67
N ALA A 139 -0.60 -15.06 -4.58
CA ALA A 139 -0.33 -16.31 -3.86
C ALA A 139 -1.54 -16.78 -3.05
N PHE A 140 -2.26 -15.85 -2.41
CA PHE A 140 -3.52 -16.12 -1.73
C PHE A 140 -4.58 -16.66 -2.70
N ASP A 141 -4.74 -16.05 -3.87
CA ASP A 141 -5.66 -16.50 -4.92
C ASP A 141 -5.37 -17.93 -5.38
N ARG A 142 -4.08 -18.26 -5.59
CA ARG A 142 -3.65 -19.63 -5.92
C ARG A 142 -4.01 -20.61 -4.80
N GLN A 143 -3.69 -20.29 -3.55
CA GLN A 143 -4.00 -21.12 -2.38
C GLN A 143 -5.52 -21.33 -2.21
N ARG A 144 -6.32 -20.28 -2.40
CA ARG A 144 -7.79 -20.35 -2.34
C ARG A 144 -8.35 -21.24 -3.46
N ARG A 145 -7.83 -21.15 -4.69
CA ARG A 145 -8.25 -22.02 -5.79
C ARG A 145 -7.85 -23.47 -5.55
N GLU A 146 -6.62 -23.73 -5.14
CA GLU A 146 -6.12 -25.07 -4.79
C GLU A 146 -6.93 -25.71 -3.66
N ALA A 147 -7.32 -24.92 -2.64
CA ALA A 147 -8.20 -25.37 -1.56
C ALA A 147 -9.60 -25.75 -2.08
N LYS A 148 -10.23 -24.91 -2.91
CA LYS A 148 -11.55 -25.21 -3.53
C LYS A 148 -11.49 -26.45 -4.43
N GLU A 149 -10.41 -26.62 -5.20
CA GLU A 149 -10.18 -27.81 -6.02
C GLU A 149 -9.99 -29.09 -5.18
N ALA A 150 -9.41 -28.98 -3.99
CA ALA A 150 -9.22 -30.08 -3.05
C ALA A 150 -10.50 -30.43 -2.28
N GLU A 151 -11.24 -29.44 -1.81
CA GLU A 151 -12.57 -29.60 -1.23
C GLU A 151 -13.51 -30.33 -2.21
N ALA A 152 -13.46 -29.97 -3.49
CA ALA A 152 -14.20 -30.67 -4.56
C ALA A 152 -13.75 -32.14 -4.78
N ARG A 153 -12.55 -32.54 -4.32
CA ARG A 153 -12.08 -33.93 -4.26
C ARG A 153 -12.41 -34.63 -2.94
N GLY A 154 -13.02 -33.93 -1.97
CA GLY A 154 -13.28 -34.44 -0.62
C GLY A 154 -12.05 -34.41 0.29
N GLU A 155 -11.03 -33.62 -0.04
CA GLU A 155 -9.83 -33.43 0.77
C GLU A 155 -10.02 -32.24 1.74
N GLU A 156 -9.79 -32.45 3.04
CA GLU A 156 -9.81 -31.36 4.03
C GLU A 156 -8.50 -30.56 3.96
N ILE A 157 -8.53 -29.40 3.29
CA ILE A 157 -7.42 -28.44 3.35
C ILE A 157 -7.72 -27.37 4.40
N LYS A 158 -6.92 -27.34 5.46
CA LYS A 158 -6.92 -26.24 6.43
C LYS A 158 -6.23 -25.02 5.80
N PRO A 159 -6.90 -23.86 5.69
CA PRO A 159 -6.28 -22.66 5.14
C PRO A 159 -5.19 -22.18 6.09
N ASN A 160 -3.94 -22.20 5.61
CA ASN A 160 -2.76 -21.76 6.34
C ASN A 160 -2.15 -20.52 5.66
N GLY A 161 -1.57 -19.61 6.45
CA GLY A 161 -0.76 -18.49 5.91
C GLY A 161 -1.40 -17.12 6.09
N ILE A 162 -1.00 -16.16 5.25
CA ILE A 162 -1.30 -14.72 5.47
C ILE A 162 -2.80 -14.41 5.50
N GLY A 163 -3.61 -15.11 4.69
CA GLY A 163 -5.06 -14.94 4.70
C GLY A 163 -5.73 -15.38 6.01
N GLN A 164 -5.27 -16.49 6.59
CA GLN A 164 -5.73 -16.96 7.91
C GLN A 164 -5.33 -15.98 9.02
N PHE A 165 -4.15 -15.36 8.90
CA PHE A 165 -3.73 -14.32 9.83
C PHE A 165 -4.60 -13.06 9.70
N ILE A 166 -4.82 -12.57 8.47
CA ILE A 166 -5.66 -11.39 8.20
C ILE A 166 -7.10 -11.57 8.71
N SER A 167 -7.69 -12.76 8.55
CA SER A 167 -9.06 -13.05 9.03
C SER A 167 -9.15 -13.50 10.49
N SER A 168 -8.03 -13.70 11.18
CA SER A 168 -8.03 -13.96 12.63
C SER A 168 -8.30 -12.69 13.43
N GLY A 169 -8.88 -12.83 14.63
CA GLY A 169 -9.11 -11.69 15.53
C GLY A 169 -7.80 -11.00 15.94
N PHE A 170 -6.74 -11.76 16.21
CA PHE A 170 -5.46 -11.15 16.57
C PHE A 170 -4.79 -10.44 15.38
N GLY A 171 -4.77 -11.06 14.20
CA GLY A 171 -4.11 -10.49 13.02
C GLY A 171 -4.84 -9.26 12.48
N SER A 172 -6.17 -9.31 12.32
CA SER A 172 -6.97 -8.13 11.93
C SER A 172 -6.79 -6.97 12.92
N TYR A 173 -6.80 -7.24 14.23
CA TYR A 173 -6.56 -6.24 15.28
C TYR A 173 -5.19 -5.57 15.15
N PHE A 174 -4.13 -6.36 14.95
CA PHE A 174 -2.77 -5.88 14.82
C PHE A 174 -2.57 -5.08 13.52
N LEU A 175 -3.02 -5.63 12.38
CA LEU A 175 -2.86 -5.04 11.06
C LEU A 175 -3.66 -3.73 10.90
N THR A 176 -4.91 -3.64 11.43
CA THR A 176 -5.72 -2.41 11.41
C THR A 176 -4.96 -1.21 11.97
N GLY A 177 -4.16 -1.42 13.03
CA GLY A 177 -3.34 -0.38 13.65
C GLY A 177 -2.16 0.12 12.81
N MET A 178 -1.82 -0.57 11.71
CA MET A 178 -0.71 -0.22 10.81
C MET A 178 -1.18 0.39 9.49
N VAL A 179 -2.43 0.14 9.07
CA VAL A 179 -3.04 0.68 7.83
C VAL A 179 -2.98 2.21 7.74
N SER A 180 -3.02 2.92 8.88
CA SER A 180 -2.99 4.39 8.91
C SER A 180 -1.74 5.06 8.29
N ASN A 181 -0.72 4.27 7.91
CA ASN A 181 0.49 4.75 7.26
C ASN A 181 0.62 4.34 5.78
N MET A 182 -0.47 3.90 5.13
CA MET A 182 -0.46 3.65 3.68
C MET A 182 0.06 4.87 2.91
N LYS A 183 1.03 4.61 2.04
CA LYS A 183 1.62 5.58 1.12
C LYS A 183 1.51 5.02 -0.28
N ARG A 184 1.57 5.91 -1.27
CA ARG A 184 1.78 5.50 -2.65
C ARG A 184 3.08 4.70 -2.77
N GLU A 185 3.00 3.53 -3.36
CA GLU A 185 4.15 2.70 -3.71
C GLU A 185 4.56 2.93 -5.17
N LEU A 186 5.78 2.50 -5.54
CA LEU A 186 6.26 2.57 -6.92
C LEU A 186 5.70 1.44 -7.78
N GLU A 187 5.58 0.24 -7.20
CA GLU A 187 4.94 -0.91 -7.83
C GLU A 187 3.44 -0.91 -7.43
N PRO A 188 2.50 -0.87 -8.39
CA PRO A 188 1.07 -0.93 -8.08
C PRO A 188 0.69 -2.35 -7.61
N GLY A 189 0.00 -2.47 -6.47
CA GLY A 189 -0.52 -3.74 -5.96
C GLY A 189 -1.59 -4.38 -6.87
N SER A 190 -2.32 -3.56 -7.64
CA SER A 190 -3.28 -4.00 -8.64
C SER A 190 -3.48 -2.96 -9.75
N LEU A 191 -4.17 -3.36 -10.84
CA LEU A 191 -4.48 -2.47 -11.95
C LEU A 191 -5.38 -1.29 -11.53
N ARG A 192 -6.45 -1.51 -10.76
CA ARG A 192 -7.31 -0.41 -10.30
C ARG A 192 -6.54 0.58 -9.43
N LEU A 193 -5.75 0.09 -8.48
CA LEU A 193 -4.98 0.95 -7.57
C LEU A 193 -3.94 1.78 -8.33
N GLY A 194 -3.21 1.16 -9.26
CA GLY A 194 -2.26 1.89 -10.11
C GLY A 194 -2.94 2.92 -11.03
N LEU A 195 -4.16 2.63 -11.53
CA LEU A 195 -4.95 3.59 -12.29
C LEU A 195 -5.49 4.74 -11.44
N PHE A 196 -5.72 4.57 -10.13
CA PHE A 196 -6.03 5.70 -9.25
C PHE A 196 -4.85 6.68 -9.16
N ASP A 197 -3.62 6.17 -9.00
CA ASP A 197 -2.42 7.02 -9.03
C ASP A 197 -2.18 7.66 -10.40
N VAL A 198 -2.50 6.98 -11.51
CA VAL A 198 -2.45 7.58 -12.86
C VAL A 198 -3.42 8.76 -12.99
N VAL A 199 -4.67 8.61 -12.53
CA VAL A 199 -5.69 9.68 -12.60
C VAL A 199 -5.32 10.84 -11.68
N HIS A 200 -4.83 10.55 -10.47
CA HIS A 200 -4.24 11.54 -9.56
C HIS A 200 -3.11 12.34 -10.22
N ASP A 201 -2.16 11.66 -10.87
CA ASP A 201 -0.99 12.31 -11.51
C ASP A 201 -1.34 13.09 -12.77
N ILE A 202 -2.42 12.74 -13.47
CA ILE A 202 -3.01 13.58 -14.53
C ILE A 202 -3.59 14.86 -13.92
N GLY A 203 -4.27 14.73 -12.79
CA GLY A 203 -4.77 15.84 -11.98
C GLY A 203 -5.89 16.67 -12.62
N GLY A 204 -6.23 17.77 -11.95
CA GLY A 204 -7.28 18.69 -12.38
C GLY A 204 -8.72 18.22 -12.08
N PRO A 205 -9.72 19.07 -12.37
CA PRO A 205 -11.10 18.84 -11.92
C PRO A 205 -11.76 17.57 -12.45
N LYS A 206 -11.41 17.13 -13.68
CA LYS A 206 -12.00 15.91 -14.25
C LYS A 206 -11.43 14.64 -13.59
N SER A 207 -10.15 14.63 -13.23
CA SER A 207 -9.57 13.54 -12.43
C SER A 207 -10.20 13.45 -11.04
N GLU A 208 -10.40 14.59 -10.37
CA GLU A 208 -11.07 14.67 -9.08
C GLU A 208 -12.51 14.12 -9.15
N GLU A 209 -13.28 14.53 -10.18
CA GLU A 209 -14.63 14.02 -10.44
C GLU A 209 -14.65 12.50 -10.68
N ILE A 210 -13.73 11.97 -11.49
CA ILE A 210 -13.64 10.53 -11.77
C ILE A 210 -13.38 9.76 -10.47
N LEU A 211 -12.41 10.17 -9.67
CA LEU A 211 -12.04 9.49 -8.43
C LEU A 211 -13.16 9.57 -7.38
N ALA A 212 -13.83 10.71 -7.27
CA ALA A 212 -15.00 10.87 -6.40
C ALA A 212 -16.19 10.00 -6.85
N ASN A 213 -16.44 9.88 -8.16
CA ASN A 213 -17.45 8.97 -8.68
C ASN A 213 -17.08 7.50 -8.35
N VAL A 214 -15.82 7.10 -8.48
CA VAL A 214 -15.39 5.75 -8.09
C VAL A 214 -15.55 5.51 -6.59
N LEU A 215 -15.25 6.49 -5.74
CA LEU A 215 -15.49 6.39 -4.29
C LEU A 215 -16.97 6.08 -3.99
N SER A 216 -17.90 6.74 -4.69
CA SER A 216 -19.34 6.51 -4.52
C SER A 216 -19.88 5.18 -5.10
N GLN A 217 -19.03 4.41 -5.80
CA GLN A 217 -19.41 3.20 -6.52
C GLN A 217 -18.59 1.95 -6.13
N THR A 218 -17.48 2.13 -5.41
CA THR A 218 -16.62 1.00 -5.03
C THR A 218 -17.21 0.24 -3.85
N LEU A 219 -17.14 -1.09 -3.94
CA LEU A 219 -17.56 -2.01 -2.88
C LEU A 219 -16.36 -2.53 -2.06
N ARG A 220 -15.16 -1.98 -2.26
CA ARG A 220 -13.90 -2.53 -1.73
C ARG A 220 -13.26 -1.58 -0.73
N GLY A 221 -13.17 -1.99 0.53
CA GLY A 221 -12.68 -1.13 1.63
C GLY A 221 -11.25 -0.60 1.45
N LEU A 222 -10.37 -1.37 0.80
CA LEU A 222 -9.05 -0.87 0.40
C LEU A 222 -9.14 0.30 -0.58
N GLU A 223 -10.02 0.22 -1.58
CA GLU A 223 -10.19 1.31 -2.54
C GLU A 223 -10.75 2.56 -1.88
N VAL A 224 -11.72 2.41 -0.97
CA VAL A 224 -12.23 3.54 -0.16
C VAL A 224 -11.07 4.23 0.58
N ALA A 225 -10.16 3.46 1.19
CA ALA A 225 -9.00 4.02 1.90
C ALA A 225 -7.91 4.60 0.98
N TYR A 226 -7.75 4.07 -0.23
CA TYR A 226 -6.83 4.62 -1.23
C TYR A 226 -7.35 5.91 -1.85
N LEU A 227 -8.65 5.96 -2.15
CA LEU A 227 -9.36 7.13 -2.67
C LEU A 227 -9.47 8.22 -1.61
N ASP A 228 -9.72 7.87 -0.35
CA ASP A 228 -9.63 8.78 0.80
C ASP A 228 -8.28 9.51 0.88
N ARG A 229 -7.16 8.77 0.72
CA ARG A 229 -5.82 9.36 0.65
C ARG A 229 -5.71 10.34 -0.53
N ILE A 230 -5.99 9.86 -1.75
CA ILE A 230 -5.81 10.63 -2.99
C ILE A 230 -6.71 11.88 -3.01
N LEU A 231 -7.99 11.74 -2.67
CA LEU A 231 -8.94 12.86 -2.64
C LEU A 231 -8.59 13.86 -1.53
N SER A 232 -8.03 13.42 -0.39
CA SER A 232 -7.46 14.32 0.62
C SER A 232 -6.21 15.08 0.14
N GLU A 233 -5.40 14.49 -0.74
CA GLU A 233 -4.24 15.14 -1.37
C GLU A 233 -4.68 16.17 -2.43
N MET A 234 -5.72 15.87 -3.22
CA MET A 234 -6.25 16.76 -4.26
C MET A 234 -7.13 17.89 -3.72
N ALA A 235 -8.02 17.59 -2.78
CA ALA A 235 -9.00 18.50 -2.21
C ALA A 235 -9.15 18.26 -0.69
N PRO A 236 -8.25 18.84 0.13
CA PRO A 236 -8.22 18.65 1.57
C PRO A 236 -9.58 18.87 2.24
N ASP A 237 -9.93 17.96 3.16
CA ASP A 237 -11.18 17.90 3.93
C ASP A 237 -12.50 17.83 3.14
N ARG A 238 -12.50 17.95 1.80
CA ARG A 238 -13.72 18.03 0.97
C ARG A 238 -14.55 16.75 0.97
N TYR A 239 -13.90 15.59 0.97
CA TYR A 239 -14.53 14.28 0.74
C TYR A 239 -14.69 13.44 2.01
N LYS A 240 -14.38 14.01 3.19
CA LYS A 240 -14.38 13.28 4.46
C LYS A 240 -15.76 12.69 4.80
N GLU A 241 -16.82 13.47 4.63
CA GLU A 241 -18.19 13.05 4.92
C GLU A 241 -18.66 11.97 3.93
N ASP A 242 -18.31 12.08 2.65
CA ASP A 242 -18.61 11.07 1.62
C ASP A 242 -17.87 9.75 1.91
N VAL A 243 -16.58 9.80 2.26
CA VAL A 243 -15.79 8.63 2.68
C VAL A 243 -16.44 7.96 3.89
N LEU A 244 -16.82 8.72 4.93
CA LEU A 244 -17.45 8.15 6.13
C LEU A 244 -18.82 7.53 5.83
N ALA A 245 -19.62 8.11 4.93
CA ALA A 245 -20.89 7.53 4.49
C ALA A 245 -20.69 6.16 3.81
N VAL A 246 -19.76 6.06 2.85
CA VAL A 246 -19.41 4.80 2.16
C VAL A 246 -18.84 3.78 3.15
N VAL A 247 -18.01 4.21 4.12
CA VAL A 247 -17.47 3.33 5.17
C VAL A 247 -18.58 2.74 6.04
N HIS A 248 -19.56 3.55 6.43
CA HIS A 248 -20.71 3.08 7.22
C HIS A 248 -21.56 2.08 6.44
N GLU A 249 -21.86 2.38 5.18
CA GLU A 249 -22.64 1.53 4.28
C GLU A 249 -21.99 0.15 4.13
N LEU A 250 -20.71 0.09 3.74
CA LEU A 250 -19.99 -1.17 3.51
C LEU A 250 -19.70 -1.97 4.79
N LEU A 251 -19.76 -1.36 5.98
CA LEU A 251 -19.67 -2.07 7.26
C LEU A 251 -21.01 -2.64 7.73
N ILE A 252 -22.14 -2.05 7.31
CA ILE A 252 -23.50 -2.48 7.65
C ILE A 252 -24.00 -3.53 6.65
N ASP A 253 -23.82 -3.28 5.35
CA ASP A 253 -24.21 -4.17 4.25
C ASP A 253 -22.97 -4.55 3.43
N PRO A 254 -22.10 -5.43 3.94
CA PRO A 254 -20.89 -5.83 3.24
C PRO A 254 -21.25 -6.61 1.96
N PRO A 255 -20.60 -6.31 0.81
CA PRO A 255 -20.86 -7.01 -0.43
C PRO A 255 -20.51 -8.50 -0.30
N ALA A 256 -21.23 -9.35 -1.03
CA ALA A 256 -20.93 -10.77 -1.10
C ALA A 256 -19.54 -11.02 -1.70
N THR A 257 -18.55 -11.33 -0.87
CA THR A 257 -17.23 -11.73 -1.33
C THR A 257 -17.28 -13.17 -1.84
N ASN A 258 -16.49 -13.47 -2.87
CA ASN A 258 -16.32 -14.84 -3.37
C ASN A 258 -15.11 -15.56 -2.72
N GLY A 259 -14.43 -14.89 -1.79
CA GLY A 259 -13.22 -15.36 -1.10
C GLY A 259 -12.00 -15.55 -2.02
N ASN A 260 -11.98 -14.90 -3.20
CA ASN A 260 -10.95 -15.07 -4.23
C ASN A 260 -10.02 -13.85 -4.40
N SER A 261 -9.99 -12.90 -3.47
CA SER A 261 -9.04 -11.77 -3.49
C SER A 261 -8.63 -11.43 -2.07
N LEU A 262 -7.33 -11.27 -1.85
CA LEU A 262 -6.79 -10.87 -0.54
C LEU A 262 -7.26 -9.47 -0.13
N LEU A 263 -7.49 -8.61 -1.13
CA LEU A 263 -7.91 -7.22 -0.97
C LEU A 263 -9.38 -7.11 -0.53
N ASP A 264 -10.22 -8.05 -0.94
CA ASP A 264 -11.63 -8.13 -0.54
C ASP A 264 -11.76 -8.68 0.89
N GLU A 265 -10.99 -9.72 1.23
CA GLU A 265 -10.94 -10.35 2.56
C GLU A 265 -10.42 -9.38 3.64
N SER A 266 -9.56 -8.45 3.26
CA SER A 266 -9.04 -7.39 4.13
C SER A 266 -9.90 -6.12 4.16
N SER A 267 -11.02 -6.07 3.43
CA SER A 267 -11.89 -4.89 3.30
C SER A 267 -12.27 -4.25 4.65
N ARG A 268 -12.79 -5.03 5.62
CA ARG A 268 -13.21 -4.53 6.94
C ARG A 268 -12.07 -3.85 7.72
N MET A 269 -10.85 -4.37 7.62
CA MET A 269 -9.66 -3.80 8.27
C MET A 269 -9.39 -2.37 7.78
N PHE A 270 -9.48 -2.13 6.46
CA PHE A 270 -9.34 -0.81 5.89
C PHE A 270 -10.48 0.14 6.32
N LEU A 271 -11.72 -0.33 6.28
CA LEU A 271 -12.90 0.45 6.68
C LEU A 271 -12.83 0.91 8.15
N PHE A 272 -12.52 0.02 9.09
CA PHE A 272 -12.35 0.40 10.50
C PHE A 272 -11.13 1.31 10.71
N SER A 273 -10.05 1.16 9.93
CA SER A 273 -8.90 2.07 10.01
C SER A 273 -9.26 3.52 9.63
N LEU A 274 -10.23 3.73 8.72
CA LEU A 274 -10.74 5.05 8.36
C LEU A 274 -11.59 5.67 9.47
N LEU A 275 -12.44 4.87 10.13
CA LEU A 275 -13.17 5.32 11.32
C LEU A 275 -12.20 5.77 12.43
N VAL A 276 -11.09 5.05 12.62
CA VAL A 276 -10.01 5.46 13.54
C VAL A 276 -9.29 6.72 13.05
N LYS A 277 -8.92 6.82 11.77
CA LYS A 277 -8.28 8.00 11.15
C LYS A 277 -9.07 9.28 11.45
N TYR A 278 -10.38 9.23 11.20
CA TYR A 278 -11.28 10.36 11.38
C TYR A 278 -11.84 10.52 12.79
N LYS A 279 -11.50 9.61 13.71
CA LYS A 279 -12.03 9.55 15.08
C LYS A 279 -13.57 9.53 15.12
N ASP A 280 -14.18 8.87 14.14
CA ASP A 280 -15.63 8.79 14.07
C ASP A 280 -16.16 7.93 15.22
N ALA A 281 -16.94 8.55 16.11
CA ALA A 281 -17.59 7.88 17.22
C ALA A 281 -19.05 7.51 16.93
N THR A 282 -19.60 7.89 15.76
CA THR A 282 -21.01 7.64 15.45
C THR A 282 -21.29 6.17 15.16
N PHE A 283 -20.30 5.40 14.70
CA PHE A 283 -20.40 3.95 14.48
C PHE A 283 -20.24 3.09 15.76
N VAL A 284 -19.98 3.69 16.94
CA VAL A 284 -19.65 2.94 18.17
C VAL A 284 -20.71 1.93 18.58
N GLU A 285 -21.99 2.32 18.63
CA GLU A 285 -23.05 1.41 19.12
C GLU A 285 -23.27 0.23 18.17
N THR A 286 -23.12 0.45 16.86
CA THR A 286 -23.11 -0.62 15.84
C THR A 286 -21.91 -1.56 16.03
N ALA A 287 -20.71 -0.99 16.19
CA ALA A 287 -19.48 -1.77 16.37
C ALA A 287 -19.49 -2.65 17.63
N LYS A 288 -20.12 -2.23 18.74
CA LYS A 288 -20.28 -3.07 19.95
C LYS A 288 -20.96 -4.41 19.67
N LEU A 289 -21.86 -4.45 18.68
CA LEU A 289 -22.58 -5.65 18.28
C LEU A 289 -21.75 -6.57 17.36
N MET A 290 -20.63 -6.08 16.82
CA MET A 290 -19.77 -6.78 15.86
C MET A 290 -18.49 -7.37 16.48
N ILE A 291 -18.28 -7.26 17.80
CA ILE A 291 -17.04 -7.73 18.46
C ILE A 291 -16.81 -9.24 18.27
N ILE A 292 -17.89 -10.02 18.30
CA ILE A 292 -17.89 -11.45 18.02
C ILE A 292 -18.73 -11.68 16.77
N THR A 293 -18.19 -12.40 15.79
CA THR A 293 -18.87 -12.72 14.52
C THR A 293 -19.92 -13.83 14.73
N PRO A 294 -20.86 -14.06 13.79
CA PRO A 294 -21.83 -15.14 13.88
C PRO A 294 -21.21 -16.55 14.02
N GLU A 295 -19.97 -16.73 13.58
CA GLU A 295 -19.18 -17.97 13.68
C GLU A 295 -18.47 -18.13 15.04
N GLY A 296 -18.64 -17.16 15.96
CA GLY A 296 -18.01 -17.16 17.26
C GLY A 296 -16.55 -16.69 17.28
N ARG A 297 -16.08 -16.05 16.21
CA ARG A 297 -14.73 -15.49 16.08
C ARG A 297 -14.69 -14.05 16.61
N VAL A 298 -13.53 -13.51 16.97
CA VAL A 298 -13.40 -12.07 17.30
C VAL A 298 -13.10 -11.26 16.05
N ASP A 299 -13.85 -10.19 15.78
CA ASP A 299 -13.46 -9.19 14.79
C ASP A 299 -12.42 -8.24 15.42
N GLY A 300 -11.15 -8.44 15.09
CA GLY A 300 -10.07 -7.64 15.63
C GLY A 300 -10.07 -6.19 15.16
N ALA A 301 -10.59 -5.91 13.96
CA ALA A 301 -10.69 -4.55 13.45
C ALA A 301 -11.72 -3.74 14.29
N VAL A 302 -12.83 -4.37 14.67
CA VAL A 302 -13.80 -3.84 15.64
C VAL A 302 -13.14 -3.58 17.01
N VAL A 303 -12.39 -4.55 17.54
CA VAL A 303 -11.68 -4.39 18.84
C VAL A 303 -10.68 -3.22 18.78
N ASN A 304 -9.94 -3.08 17.68
CA ASN A 304 -9.01 -1.98 17.48
C ASN A 304 -9.76 -0.63 17.49
N TYR A 305 -10.80 -0.51 16.67
CA TYR A 305 -11.65 0.67 16.57
C TYR A 305 -12.23 1.09 17.93
N LEU A 306 -12.92 0.18 18.63
CA LEU A 306 -13.51 0.46 19.94
C LEU A 306 -12.46 0.89 20.96
N THR A 307 -11.29 0.24 20.99
CA THR A 307 -10.18 0.61 21.88
C THR A 307 -9.63 2.00 21.56
N LYS A 308 -9.55 2.39 20.28
CA LYS A 308 -9.05 3.71 19.85
C LYS A 308 -10.03 4.85 20.11
N ILE A 309 -11.33 4.61 19.96
CA ILE A 309 -12.37 5.64 20.16
C ILE A 309 -12.77 5.79 21.63
N LEU A 310 -12.94 4.68 22.36
CA LEU A 310 -13.41 4.68 23.75
C LEU A 310 -12.26 4.74 24.78
N GLY A 311 -11.05 4.37 24.39
CA GLY A 311 -9.91 4.23 25.29
C GLY A 311 -10.24 3.25 26.42
N GLU A 312 -9.93 3.64 27.66
CA GLU A 312 -10.20 2.83 28.86
C GLU A 312 -11.67 2.42 29.01
N LYS A 313 -12.63 3.19 28.45
CA LYS A 313 -14.07 2.83 28.49
C LYS A 313 -14.41 1.59 27.66
N ALA A 314 -13.51 1.11 26.81
CA ALA A 314 -13.65 -0.19 26.14
C ALA A 314 -13.40 -1.37 27.09
N VAL A 315 -12.60 -1.20 28.16
CA VAL A 315 -12.10 -2.33 28.96
C VAL A 315 -13.22 -3.18 29.58
N PRO A 316 -14.26 -2.62 30.25
CA PRO A 316 -15.32 -3.44 30.84
C PRO A 316 -16.13 -4.22 29.78
N LEU A 317 -16.33 -3.61 28.60
CA LEU A 317 -17.01 -4.20 27.45
C LEU A 317 -16.21 -5.37 26.86
N LEU A 318 -14.90 -5.19 26.66
CA LEU A 318 -14.04 -6.22 26.10
C LEU A 318 -13.82 -7.36 27.10
N TYR A 319 -13.68 -7.08 28.40
CA TYR A 319 -13.54 -8.11 29.43
C TYR A 319 -14.80 -8.98 29.57
N ALA A 320 -15.99 -8.37 29.48
CA ALA A 320 -17.24 -9.12 29.40
C ALA A 320 -17.28 -10.07 28.18
N LYS A 321 -16.68 -9.67 27.05
CA LYS A 321 -16.62 -10.49 25.82
C LYS A 321 -15.60 -11.64 25.87
N VAL A 322 -14.60 -11.59 26.75
CA VAL A 322 -13.70 -12.75 26.99
C VAL A 322 -14.45 -13.95 27.59
N LYS A 323 -15.52 -13.68 28.35
CA LYS A 323 -16.34 -14.67 29.06
C LYS A 323 -17.65 -15.02 28.31
N ASP A 324 -17.77 -14.63 27.04
CA ASP A 324 -18.96 -14.89 26.21
C ASP A 324 -18.97 -16.35 25.72
N GLU A 325 -20.05 -17.09 26.01
CA GLU A 325 -20.19 -18.50 25.63
C GLU A 325 -20.21 -18.73 24.10
N ASN A 326 -20.45 -17.68 23.31
CA ASN A 326 -20.43 -17.75 21.85
C ASN A 326 -19.00 -17.71 21.27
N LEU A 327 -17.96 -17.47 22.08
CA LEU A 327 -16.57 -17.37 21.62
C LEU A 327 -15.97 -18.77 21.40
N THR A 328 -15.68 -19.13 20.16
CA THR A 328 -15.30 -20.50 19.74
C THR A 328 -13.79 -20.71 19.55
N ASP A 329 -12.99 -19.64 19.49
CA ASP A 329 -11.55 -19.68 19.22
C ASP A 329 -10.74 -19.02 20.37
N ASP A 330 -9.87 -19.79 21.02
CA ASP A 330 -9.01 -19.30 22.11
C ASP A 330 -7.86 -18.39 21.64
N GLY A 331 -7.43 -18.50 20.37
CA GLY A 331 -6.43 -17.61 19.78
C GLY A 331 -6.99 -16.21 19.56
N ASP A 332 -8.28 -16.11 19.24
CA ASP A 332 -8.98 -14.82 19.09
C ASP A 332 -9.11 -14.05 20.42
N LYS A 333 -9.11 -14.74 21.58
CA LYS A 333 -9.03 -14.09 22.91
C LYS A 333 -7.80 -13.20 23.06
N MET A 334 -6.72 -13.44 22.30
CA MET A 334 -5.52 -12.59 22.33
C MET A 334 -5.79 -11.14 21.88
N ALA A 335 -6.73 -10.92 20.97
CA ALA A 335 -7.10 -9.56 20.53
C ALA A 335 -7.78 -8.76 21.65
N LEU A 336 -8.76 -9.40 22.31
CA LEU A 336 -9.43 -8.84 23.50
C LEU A 336 -8.42 -8.63 24.64
N GLY A 337 -7.57 -9.62 24.89
CA GLY A 337 -6.59 -9.61 25.96
C GLY A 337 -5.55 -8.51 25.81
N ASP A 338 -4.94 -8.33 24.64
CA ASP A 338 -3.98 -7.24 24.40
C ASP A 338 -4.64 -5.86 24.56
N ALA A 339 -5.88 -5.69 24.12
CA ALA A 339 -6.62 -4.45 24.30
C ALA A 339 -6.91 -4.14 25.78
N ILE A 340 -7.31 -5.15 26.57
CA ILE A 340 -7.58 -5.04 28.01
C ILE A 340 -6.27 -4.75 28.77
N LEU A 341 -5.22 -5.54 28.55
CA LEU A 341 -3.99 -5.54 29.36
C LEU A 341 -3.17 -4.24 29.25
N LYS A 342 -3.44 -3.41 28.24
CA LYS A 342 -2.88 -2.04 28.13
C LYS A 342 -3.27 -1.10 29.28
N HIS A 343 -4.25 -1.48 30.09
CA HIS A 343 -4.77 -0.69 31.21
C HIS A 343 -4.49 -1.31 32.59
N VAL A 344 -3.57 -2.28 32.69
CA VAL A 344 -3.15 -2.84 33.99
C VAL A 344 -2.51 -1.74 34.84
N GLY A 345 -2.86 -1.70 36.12
CA GLY A 345 -2.45 -0.69 37.10
C GLY A 345 -3.31 0.58 37.09
N THR A 346 -4.10 0.84 36.04
CA THR A 346 -5.00 2.00 35.95
C THR A 346 -6.48 1.62 35.99
N ASN A 347 -6.85 0.46 35.44
CA ASN A 347 -8.24 0.01 35.34
C ASN A 347 -8.52 -1.27 36.18
N PRO A 348 -9.59 -1.31 37.00
CA PRO A 348 -9.93 -2.47 37.83
C PRO A 348 -10.21 -3.76 37.05
N ASP A 349 -10.95 -3.69 35.94
CA ASP A 349 -11.28 -4.88 35.12
C ASP A 349 -10.04 -5.42 34.41
N SER A 350 -9.11 -4.54 34.00
CA SER A 350 -7.81 -4.95 33.48
C SER A 350 -6.95 -5.66 34.54
N ASN A 351 -6.99 -5.20 35.80
CA ASN A 351 -6.30 -5.87 36.91
C ASN A 351 -6.93 -7.23 37.23
N ALA A 352 -8.25 -7.35 37.16
CA ALA A 352 -8.96 -8.62 37.30
C ALA A 352 -8.55 -9.59 36.19
N PHE A 353 -8.66 -9.19 34.91
CA PHE A 353 -8.26 -10.02 33.78
C PHE A 353 -6.77 -10.44 33.82
N PHE A 354 -5.86 -9.55 34.21
CA PHE A 354 -4.45 -9.89 34.41
C PHE A 354 -4.25 -10.92 35.53
N THR A 355 -5.09 -10.88 36.57
CA THR A 355 -5.10 -11.90 37.62
C THR A 355 -5.59 -13.23 37.05
N ASP A 356 -6.77 -13.28 36.43
CA ASP A 356 -7.36 -14.46 35.78
C ASP A 356 -6.31 -15.17 34.88
N VAL A 357 -5.60 -14.42 34.03
CA VAL A 357 -4.57 -14.94 33.10
C VAL A 357 -3.35 -15.52 33.81
N ILE A 358 -2.95 -14.99 34.98
CA ILE A 358 -1.78 -15.48 35.73
C ILE A 358 -2.13 -16.62 36.68
N THR A 359 -3.32 -16.59 37.29
CA THR A 359 -3.81 -17.69 38.14
C THR A 359 -4.30 -18.88 37.32
N ASN A 360 -4.56 -18.67 36.02
CA ASN A 360 -5.04 -19.68 35.08
C ASN A 360 -6.41 -20.24 35.51
N GLU A 361 -7.29 -19.32 35.96
CA GLU A 361 -8.68 -19.53 36.41
C GLU A 361 -9.71 -19.18 35.32
#